data_AF-A0A5B7EP81-F1
#
_entry.id   AF-A0A5B7EP81-F1
#
_cell.length_a   1.000
_cell.length_b   1.000
_cell.length_c   1.000
_cell.angle_alpha   90.00
_cell.angle_beta   90.00
_cell.angle_gamma   90.00
#
_symmetry.space_group_name_H-M   'P 1'
#
loop_
_entity.id
_entity.type
_entity.pdbx_description
1 polymer ?
#
loop_
_entity_poly.entity_id
_entity_poly.type
_entity_poly.pdbx_seq_one_letter_code
_entity_poly.pdbx_strand_id
1 'polypeptide(L)'
;MMVLPNRYPIQLVEDINIAELKCPAPAGVLRIQVIEAKNLMKKDVGLMGMGKSDPYCILRLGAQKFQTKTINNTINPKWDYACECPLQDNVSFRGPHNLLHHGK
;
A
#
# COMPACT_ATOMS: atom_id res chain seq x y z
N MET A 1 -18.53 -44.66 -34.49
CA MET A 1 -18.98 -43.25 -34.65
C MET A 1 -18.85 -42.57 -33.30
N MET A 2 -18.26 -41.38 -33.26
CA MET A 2 -18.25 -40.50 -32.08
C MET A 2 -18.92 -39.20 -32.54
N VAL A 3 -19.92 -38.74 -31.81
CA VAL A 3 -20.74 -37.56 -32.11
C VAL A 3 -20.49 -36.48 -31.05
N LEU A 4 -20.50 -35.21 -31.50
CA LEU A 4 -20.31 -33.91 -30.81
C LEU A 4 -19.13 -33.80 -29.80
N PRO A 5 -18.47 -32.63 -29.69
CA PRO A 5 -17.16 -32.54 -29.06
C PRO A 5 -17.29 -32.74 -27.56
N ASN A 6 -16.90 -33.92 -27.08
CA ASN A 6 -16.73 -34.22 -25.67
C ASN A 6 -15.59 -33.38 -25.08
N ARG A 7 -15.83 -32.09 -24.81
CA ARG A 7 -14.96 -31.32 -23.93
C ARG A 7 -15.26 -31.76 -22.50
N TYR A 8 -14.41 -32.65 -21.98
CA TYR A 8 -14.38 -32.97 -20.56
C TYR A 8 -13.66 -31.84 -19.83
N PRO A 9 -14.34 -31.02 -19.00
CA PRO A 9 -13.66 -30.04 -18.18
C PRO A 9 -12.89 -30.80 -17.09
N ILE A 10 -11.58 -30.93 -17.27
CA ILE A 10 -10.69 -31.41 -16.21
C ILE A 10 -10.60 -30.28 -15.19
N GLN A 11 -11.14 -30.49 -14.00
CA GLN A 11 -10.93 -29.57 -12.90
C GLN A 11 -9.50 -29.75 -12.40
N LEU A 12 -8.66 -28.74 -12.63
CA LEU A 12 -7.24 -28.80 -12.25
C LEU A 12 -7.05 -28.80 -10.73
N VAL A 13 -8.06 -28.33 -9.99
CA VAL A 13 -8.11 -28.30 -8.53
C VAL A 13 -9.58 -28.39 -8.11
N GLU A 14 -9.88 -29.27 -7.16
CA GLU A 14 -11.21 -29.39 -6.54
C GLU A 14 -11.40 -28.27 -5.51
N ASP A 15 -12.62 -27.77 -5.34
CA ASP A 15 -13.03 -26.78 -4.32
C ASP A 15 -12.39 -25.37 -4.41
N ILE A 16 -12.21 -24.84 -5.62
CA ILE A 16 -11.84 -23.44 -5.81
C ILE A 16 -13.09 -22.56 -5.97
N ASN A 17 -13.25 -21.55 -5.11
CA ASN A 17 -14.19 -20.46 -5.35
C ASN A 17 -13.68 -19.52 -6.46
N ILE A 18 -14.08 -19.80 -7.71
CA ILE A 18 -13.66 -19.05 -8.90
C ILE A 18 -14.08 -17.57 -8.81
N ALA A 19 -15.14 -17.26 -8.07
CA ALA A 19 -15.59 -15.88 -7.88
C ALA A 19 -14.61 -15.09 -7.02
N GLU A 20 -14.08 -15.68 -5.93
CA GLU A 20 -13.06 -15.05 -5.09
C GLU A 20 -11.74 -14.80 -5.83
N LEU A 21 -11.37 -15.69 -6.76
CA LEU A 21 -10.17 -15.49 -7.59
C LEU A 21 -10.32 -14.36 -8.62
N LYS A 22 -11.51 -14.20 -9.21
CA LYS A 22 -11.74 -13.22 -10.28
C LYS A 22 -12.06 -11.83 -9.74
N CYS A 23 -12.80 -11.77 -8.65
CA CYS A 23 -13.25 -10.53 -8.02
C CYS A 23 -13.22 -10.71 -6.49
N PRO A 24 -12.03 -10.72 -5.88
CA PRO A 24 -11.92 -10.78 -4.43
C PRO A 24 -12.62 -9.55 -3.84
N ALA A 25 -13.59 -9.80 -2.95
CA ALA A 25 -14.19 -8.72 -2.18
C ALA A 25 -13.09 -8.07 -1.33
N PRO A 26 -13.05 -6.73 -1.22
CA PRO A 26 -12.14 -6.10 -0.28
C PRO A 26 -12.55 -6.44 1.15
N ALA A 27 -11.58 -6.83 1.98
CA ALA A 27 -11.71 -7.08 3.42
C ALA A 27 -12.35 -5.90 4.17
N GLY A 28 -12.11 -4.70 3.63
CA GLY A 28 -12.53 -3.43 4.17
C GLY A 28 -11.82 -2.28 3.44
N VAL A 29 -12.06 -1.06 3.89
CA VAL A 29 -11.42 0.14 3.33
C VAL A 29 -10.63 0.83 4.43
N LEU A 30 -9.33 1.03 4.20
CA LEU A 30 -8.47 1.82 5.07
C LEU A 30 -8.42 3.27 4.59
N ARG A 31 -8.91 4.19 5.41
CA ARG A 31 -8.82 5.63 5.18
C ARG A 31 -7.64 6.22 5.92
N ILE A 32 -6.71 6.84 5.19
CA ILE A 32 -5.52 7.49 5.74
C ILE A 32 -5.66 9.00 5.58
N GLN A 33 -5.38 9.73 6.66
CA GLN A 33 -5.32 11.19 6.66
C GLN A 33 -3.92 11.65 7.04
N VAL A 34 -3.25 12.33 6.10
CA VAL A 34 -1.96 12.99 6.30
C VAL A 34 -2.24 14.46 6.59
N ILE A 35 -2.21 14.81 7.88
CA ILE A 35 -2.56 16.15 8.35
C ILE A 35 -1.35 17.07 8.24
N GLU A 36 -0.33 16.85 9.07
CA GLU A 36 0.85 17.68 9.17
C GLU A 36 2.08 16.89 9.65
N ALA A 37 3.26 17.45 9.42
CA ALA A 37 4.49 17.05 10.10
C ALA A 37 5.10 18.26 10.80
N LYS A 38 5.89 18.00 11.84
CA LYS A 38 6.55 19.04 12.64
C LYS A 38 8.04 18.74 12.77
N ASN A 39 8.85 19.80 12.79
CA ASN A 39 10.29 19.74 13.03
C ASN A 39 11.04 18.78 12.08
N LEU A 40 10.70 18.80 10.79
CA LEU A 40 11.42 18.02 9.79
C LEU A 40 12.89 18.46 9.70
N MET A 41 13.78 17.49 9.53
CA MET A 41 15.20 17.75 9.31
C MET A 41 15.37 18.56 8.01
N LYS A 42 16.11 19.66 8.09
CA LYS A 42 16.49 20.48 6.93
C LYS A 42 17.47 19.69 6.09
N LYS A 43 16.99 19.07 5.01
CA LYS A 43 17.81 18.35 4.03
C LYS A 43 18.35 19.24 2.92
N ASP A 44 17.62 20.28 2.54
CA ASP A 44 18.09 21.26 1.56
C ASP A 44 18.77 22.40 2.29
N VAL A 45 20.05 22.24 2.62
CA VAL A 45 20.89 23.30 3.17
C VAL A 45 21.61 23.96 1.99
N GLY A 46 21.02 25.00 1.42
CA GLY A 46 21.72 25.83 0.42
C GLY A 46 23.03 26.39 0.99
N LEU A 47 23.97 26.74 0.11
CA LEU A 47 25.37 27.16 0.36
C LEU A 47 25.60 28.22 1.47
N MET A 48 24.55 28.85 1.99
CA MET A 48 24.54 29.84 3.08
C MET A 48 23.71 29.41 4.32
N GLY A 49 23.58 28.12 4.61
CA GLY A 49 23.09 27.62 5.92
C GLY A 49 21.61 27.90 6.26
N MET A 50 20.84 28.57 5.40
CA MET A 50 19.45 28.97 5.62
C MET A 50 18.45 28.28 4.68
N GLY A 51 18.76 27.08 4.21
CA GLY A 51 17.81 26.34 3.38
C GLY A 51 16.73 25.64 4.22
N LYS A 52 15.46 25.77 3.85
CA LYS A 52 14.36 24.97 4.40
C LYS A 52 14.01 23.90 3.37
N SER A 53 13.50 22.76 3.83
CA SER A 53 13.17 21.62 2.96
C SER A 53 11.86 21.78 2.21
N ASP A 54 11.72 21.03 1.12
CA ASP A 54 10.48 20.86 0.35
C ASP A 54 9.84 19.48 0.65
N PRO A 55 9.20 19.30 1.83
CA PRO A 55 8.69 18.00 2.25
C PRO A 55 7.45 17.51 1.48
N TYR A 56 7.40 16.20 1.26
CA TYR A 56 6.25 15.45 0.75
C TYR A 56 6.19 14.06 1.42
N CYS A 57 5.02 13.41 1.38
CA CYS A 57 4.81 12.07 1.92
C CYS A 57 4.42 11.09 0.81
N ILE A 58 4.94 9.86 0.89
CA ILE A 58 4.51 8.73 0.07
C ILE A 58 3.93 7.66 1.00
N LEU A 59 2.68 7.29 0.78
CA LEU A 59 2.01 6.19 1.46
C LEU A 59 2.03 4.96 0.56
N ARG A 60 2.32 3.79 1.13
CA ARG A 60 2.32 2.51 0.40
C ARG A 60 1.54 1.46 1.17
N LEU A 61 0.59 0.82 0.50
CA LEU A 61 -0.23 -0.27 1.03
C LEU A 61 -0.27 -1.39 -0.03
N GLY A 62 0.50 -2.44 0.18
CA GLY A 62 0.70 -3.47 -0.84
C GLY A 62 1.22 -2.87 -2.15
N ALA A 63 0.47 -3.09 -3.24
CA ALA A 63 0.77 -2.52 -4.56
C ALA A 63 0.30 -1.07 -4.74
N GLN A 64 -0.52 -0.53 -3.83
CA GLN A 64 -1.05 0.83 -3.94
C GLN A 64 -0.05 1.85 -3.40
N LYS A 65 0.09 2.97 -4.12
CA LYS A 65 0.99 4.08 -3.77
C LYS A 65 0.23 5.40 -3.88
N PHE A 66 0.26 6.19 -2.81
CA PHE A 66 -0.29 7.54 -2.78
C PHE A 66 0.82 8.53 -2.45
N GLN A 67 0.72 9.74 -2.99
CA GLN A 67 1.71 10.79 -2.78
C GLN A 67 1.03 12.12 -2.49
N THR A 68 1.49 12.83 -1.46
CA THR A 68 1.01 14.17 -1.15
C THR A 68 1.68 15.22 -2.02
N LYS A 69 1.11 16.43 -2.06
CA LYS A 69 1.75 17.58 -2.68
C LYS A 69 3.03 17.94 -1.94
N THR A 70 4.06 18.35 -2.68
CA THR A 70 5.25 18.95 -2.08
C THR A 70 4.91 20.33 -1.55
N ILE A 71 5.29 20.62 -0.31
CA ILE A 71 5.13 21.96 0.27
C ILE A 71 6.51 22.58 0.35
N ASN A 72 6.68 23.73 -0.29
CA ASN A 72 8.01 24.31 -0.44
C ASN A 72 8.47 25.01 0.85
N ASN A 73 9.77 24.93 1.11
CA ASN A 73 10.51 25.75 2.05
C ASN A 73 9.86 25.76 3.47
N THR A 74 9.54 24.58 4.01
CA THR A 74 9.00 24.44 5.37
C THR A 74 9.47 23.16 6.05
N ILE A 75 9.72 23.26 7.36
CA ILE A 75 9.96 22.10 8.24
C ILE A 75 8.70 21.65 8.99
N ASN A 76 7.60 22.40 8.84
CA ASN A 76 6.30 22.13 9.44
C ASN A 76 5.22 22.12 8.35
N PRO A 77 5.26 21.16 7.40
CA PRO A 77 4.27 21.07 6.32
C PRO A 77 2.90 20.64 6.84
N LYS A 78 1.85 21.22 6.27
CA LYS A 78 0.46 20.81 6.48
C LYS A 78 -0.17 20.43 5.14
N TRP A 79 -0.46 19.15 4.95
CA TRP A 79 -0.97 18.62 3.70
C TRP A 79 -2.49 18.51 3.66
N ASP A 80 -3.13 18.25 4.81
CA ASP A 80 -4.58 17.99 4.92
C ASP A 80 -5.08 17.03 3.81
N TYR A 81 -4.30 15.96 3.54
CA TYR A 81 -4.53 15.02 2.45
C TYR A 81 -5.21 13.75 2.98
N ALA A 82 -6.21 13.25 2.26
CA ALA A 82 -6.88 11.99 2.58
C ALA A 82 -6.88 11.05 1.38
N CYS A 83 -6.67 9.76 1.63
CA CYS A 83 -6.81 8.70 0.64
C CYS A 83 -7.45 7.45 1.25
N GLU A 84 -8.12 6.67 0.41
CA GLU A 84 -8.79 5.44 0.79
C GLU A 84 -8.19 4.28 -0.01
N CYS A 85 -7.87 3.19 0.69
CA CYS A 85 -7.27 2.00 0.13
C CYS A 85 -8.15 0.79 0.44
N PRO A 86 -8.75 0.12 -0.56
CA PRO A 86 -9.39 -1.16 -0.32
C PRO A 86 -8.34 -2.19 0.10
N LEU A 87 -8.57 -2.84 1.24
CA LEU A 87 -7.75 -3.92 1.75
C LEU A 87 -8.12 -5.21 1.02
N GLN A 88 -7.14 -5.90 0.46
CA GLN A 88 -7.36 -7.25 -0.04
C GLN A 88 -7.20 -8.22 1.13
N ASP A 89 -8.17 -9.12 1.29
CA ASP A 89 -7.99 -10.30 2.15
C ASP A 89 -6.75 -11.05 1.63
N ASN A 90 -5.78 -11.31 2.52
CA ASN A 90 -4.55 -12.08 2.28
C ASN A 90 -3.23 -11.32 2.05
N VAL A 91 -2.99 -10.20 2.73
CA VAL A 91 -1.59 -9.77 2.99
C VAL A 91 -1.41 -9.56 4.48
N SER A 92 -0.97 -10.61 5.17
CA SER A 92 -0.34 -10.47 6.48
C SER A 92 0.69 -9.35 6.38
N PHE A 93 0.54 -8.29 7.18
CA PHE A 93 1.50 -7.20 7.33
C PHE A 93 2.81 -7.76 7.88
N ARG A 94 3.59 -8.49 7.08
CA ARG A 94 4.95 -8.88 7.40
C ARG A 94 5.82 -7.66 7.19
N GLY A 95 5.82 -6.77 8.18
CA GLY A 95 6.93 -5.85 8.35
C GLY A 95 8.24 -6.65 8.52
N PRO A 96 9.41 -6.08 8.17
CA PRO A 96 10.70 -6.78 8.25
C PRO A 96 11.20 -7.06 9.68
N HIS A 97 10.37 -6.95 10.70
CA HIS A 97 10.73 -7.23 12.09
C HIS A 97 9.71 -8.18 12.69
N ASN A 98 10.02 -9.48 12.67
CA ASN A 98 9.62 -10.48 13.65
C ASN A 98 10.42 -11.75 13.39
N LEU A 99 11.72 -11.68 13.68
CA LEU A 99 12.58 -12.84 13.93
C LEU A 99 12.89 -12.85 15.42
N LEU A 100 11.94 -13.27 16.25
CA LEU A 100 12.22 -13.63 17.64
C LEU A 100 11.27 -14.76 18.09
N HIS A 101 11.92 -15.88 18.44
CA HIS A 101 11.47 -17.09 19.17
C HIS A 101 10.53 -18.05 18.42
N HIS A 102 10.76 -19.36 18.33
CA HIS A 102 11.28 -20.31 19.33
C HIS A 102 11.96 -21.53 18.67
N GLY A 103 12.88 -22.20 19.40
CA GLY A 103 13.08 -23.65 19.24
C GLY A 103 14.51 -24.17 19.36
N LYS A 104 15.04 -24.27 20.57
CA LYS A 104 15.25 -25.55 21.26
C LYS A 104 15.39 -25.32 22.75
#